data_AF-A0A3C0HAA5-F1
#
_entry.id   AF-A0A3C0HAA5-F1
#
_cell.length_a   1.000
_cell.length_b   1.000
_cell.length_c   1.000
_cell.angle_alpha   90.00
_cell.angle_beta   90.00
_cell.angle_gamma   90.00
#
_symmetry.space_group_name_H-M   'P 1'
#
loop_
_entity.id
_entity.type
_entity.pdbx_description
1 polymer ?
#
loop_
_entity_poly.entity_id
_entity_poly.type
_entity_poly.pdbx_seq_one_letter_code
_entity_poly.pdbx_strand_id
1 'polypeptide(L)' 'MIDIRIIIAAILLGILGCKTESDQPLSVHSVNIISVDTSKTLSRIAFGSCSDEDEPQPIWKYIVSNEADLWIWLGDM' A
#
# COMPACT_ATOMS: atom_id res chain seq x y z
N MET A 1 1.90 -36.36 41.42
CA MET A 1 3.22 -36.26 40.74
C MET A 1 2.97 -35.58 39.41
N ILE A 2 3.20 -34.26 39.34
CA ILE A 2 2.92 -33.49 38.12
C ILE A 2 4.01 -33.84 37.10
N ASP A 3 3.59 -34.32 35.93
CA ASP A 3 4.50 -34.75 34.87
C ASP A 3 5.28 -33.53 34.34
N ILE A 4 6.61 -33.63 34.34
CA ILE A 4 7.52 -32.57 33.92
C ILE A 4 7.27 -32.13 32.47
N ARG A 5 6.68 -33.01 31.64
CA ARG A 5 6.28 -32.71 30.26
C ARG A 5 5.14 -31.70 30.19
N ILE A 6 4.22 -31.71 31.15
CA ILE A 6 3.10 -30.77 31.22
C ILE A 6 3.61 -29.36 31.54
N ILE A 7 4.60 -29.27 32.43
CA ILE A 7 5.23 -27.99 32.81
C ILE A 7 6.00 -27.40 31.61
N ILE A 8 6.76 -28.24 30.89
CA ILE A 8 7.51 -27.81 29.70
C ILE A 8 6.55 -27.32 28.59
N ALA A 9 5.44 -28.03 28.35
CA ALA A 9 4.46 -27.64 27.35
C ALA A 9 3.79 -26.29 27.67
N ALA A 10 3.44 -26.04 28.94
CA ALA A 10 2.83 -24.78 29.36
C ALA A 10 3.79 -23.58 29.23
N ILE A 11 5.08 -23.79 29.53
CA ILE A 11 6.11 -22.75 29.37
C ILE A 11 6.34 -22.43 27.89
N LEU A 12 6.40 -23.44 27.03
CA LEU A 12 6.52 -23.27 25.58
C LEU A 12 5.32 -22.53 24.97
N LEU A 13 4.11 -22.81 25.45
CA LEU A 13 2.91 -22.14 24.96
C LEU A 13 2.83 -20.66 25.40
N GLY A 14 3.39 -20.33 26.57
CA GLY A 14 3.44 -18.97 27.09
C GLY A 14 4.47 -18.06 26.40
N ILE A 15 5.58 -18.61 25.89
CA ILE A 15 6.64 -17.83 25.21
C ILE A 15 6.40 -17.62 23.71
N LEU A 16 5.50 -18.40 23.09
CA LEU A 16 5.07 -18.19 21.69
C LEU A 16 3.78 -17.37 21.57
N GLY A 17 3.21 -16.88 22.69
CA GLY A 17 2.03 -16.04 22.66
C GLY A 17 2.34 -14.65 22.10
N CYS A 18 1.96 -14.39 20.84
CA CYS A 18 1.91 -13.03 20.30
C CYS A 18 0.94 -12.19 21.16
N LYS A 19 1.42 -11.05 21.66
CA LYS A 19 0.53 -10.01 22.17
C LYS A 19 -0.14 -9.37 20.96
N THR A 20 -1.46 -9.52 20.83
CA THR A 20 -2.24 -8.73 19.86
C THR A 20 -2.15 -7.27 20.28
N GLU A 21 -1.49 -6.45 19.46
CA GLU A 21 -1.39 -5.01 19.68
C GLU A 21 -2.78 -4.40 19.46
N SER A 22 -3.29 -3.81 20.54
CA SER A 22 -4.55 -3.11 20.64
C SER A 22 -4.68 -2.04 19.56
N ASP A 23 -5.84 -1.98 18.90
CA ASP A 23 -6.28 -0.90 18.02
C ASP A 23 -5.84 0.46 18.58
N GLN A 24 -4.75 1.00 18.02
CA GLN A 24 -4.36 2.38 18.27
C GLN A 24 -5.34 3.25 17.48
N PRO A 25 -6.00 4.23 18.10
CA PRO A 25 -6.79 5.19 17.34
C PRO A 25 -5.86 5.86 16.33
N LEU A 26 -6.20 5.73 15.04
CA LEU A 26 -5.46 6.30 13.91
C LEU A 26 -4.99 7.70 14.28
N SER A 27 -3.69 7.86 14.51
CA SER A 27 -3.11 9.17 14.68
C SER A 27 -3.35 9.92 13.37
N VAL A 28 -4.20 10.93 13.39
CA VAL A 28 -4.39 11.83 12.25
C VAL A 28 -3.06 12.57 12.10
N HIS A 29 -2.14 11.99 11.33
CA HIS A 29 -1.00 12.73 10.83
C HIS A 29 -1.58 13.86 9.99
N SER A 30 -1.25 15.09 10.34
CA SER A 30 -1.65 16.28 9.61
C SER A 30 -1.19 16.13 8.17
N VAL A 31 -2.11 15.80 7.27
CA VAL A 31 -1.83 15.67 5.85
C VAL A 31 -1.57 17.07 5.31
N ASN A 32 -0.38 17.27 4.76
CA ASN A 32 -0.07 18.49 4.03
C ASN A 32 -0.80 18.39 2.67
N ILE A 33 -1.96 19.04 2.57
CA ILE A 33 -2.76 19.03 1.35
C ILE A 33 -2.06 19.94 0.34
N ILE A 34 -1.28 19.34 -0.56
CA ILE A 34 -0.71 20.04 -1.70
C ILE A 34 -1.85 20.31 -2.69
N SER A 35 -2.17 21.58 -2.91
CA SER A 35 -3.13 21.98 -3.93
C SER A 35 -2.58 21.71 -5.33
N VAL A 36 -3.42 21.23 -6.23
CA VAL A 36 -3.08 21.14 -7.65
C VAL A 36 -2.85 22.54 -8.21
N ASP A 37 -1.72 22.75 -8.87
CA ASP A 37 -1.45 23.98 -9.62
C ASP A 37 -2.28 23.98 -10.90
N THR A 38 -3.40 24.69 -10.87
CA THR A 38 -4.31 24.84 -12.02
C THR A 38 -3.85 25.92 -13.01
N SER A 39 -2.76 26.64 -12.72
CA SER A 39 -2.15 27.60 -13.64
C SER A 39 -1.23 26.95 -14.67
N LYS A 40 -0.77 25.71 -14.41
CA LYS A 40 0.04 24.94 -15.36
C LYS A 40 -0.81 24.48 -16.55
N THR A 41 -0.51 24.97 -17.74
CA THR A 41 -1.06 24.43 -18.98
C THR A 41 -0.54 23.02 -19.23
N LEU A 42 -1.44 22.04 -19.35
CA LEU A 42 -1.10 20.68 -19.74
C LEU A 42 -0.80 20.63 -21.24
N SER A 43 0.35 20.10 -21.60
CA SER A 43 0.78 19.95 -23.00
C SER A 43 0.62 18.51 -23.50
N ARG A 44 0.68 17.54 -22.58
CA ARG A 44 0.59 16.12 -22.91
C ARG A 44 -0.17 15.34 -21.84
N ILE A 45 -1.27 14.73 -22.27
CA ILE A 45 -2.10 13.88 -21.42
C ILE A 45 -1.96 12.44 -21.90
N ALA A 46 -1.55 11.54 -21.01
CA ALA A 46 -1.60 10.11 -21.23
C ALA A 46 -2.84 9.53 -20.54
N PHE A 47 -3.44 8.49 -21.12
CA PHE A 47 -4.60 7.83 -20.55
C PHE A 47 -4.58 6.32 -20.86
N GLY A 48 -5.26 5.53 -20.03
CA GLY A 48 -5.36 4.09 -20.22
C GLY A 48 -6.41 3.42 -19.34
N SER A 49 -6.64 2.13 -19.59
CA SER A 49 -7.59 1.25 -18.92
C SER A 49 -7.05 -0.19 -18.94
N CYS A 50 -7.70 -1.11 -18.23
CA CYS A 50 -7.40 -2.54 -18.29
C CYS A 50 -5.98 -2.89 -17.81
N SER A 51 -5.51 -2.23 -16.75
CA SER A 51 -4.19 -2.52 -16.15
C SER A 51 -4.37 -3.40 -14.92
N ASP A 52 -4.36 -4.71 -15.16
CA ASP A 52 -4.35 -5.73 -14.11
C ASP A 52 -3.10 -5.58 -13.22
N GLU A 53 -3.28 -5.18 -11.96
CA GLU A 53 -2.18 -4.92 -11.03
C GLU A 53 -1.29 -6.15 -10.73
N ASP A 54 -1.80 -7.35 -10.95
CA ASP A 54 -1.08 -8.60 -10.70
C ASP A 54 -0.12 -8.95 -11.86
N GLU A 55 -0.26 -8.27 -13.01
CA GLU A 55 0.57 -8.46 -14.19
C GLU A 55 1.65 -7.38 -14.35
N PRO A 56 2.79 -7.68 -15.02
CA PRO A 56 3.80 -6.67 -15.32
C PRO A 56 3.22 -5.48 -16.10
N GLN A 57 3.60 -4.26 -15.71
CA GLN A 57 3.10 -3.02 -16.33
C GLN A 57 4.16 -2.34 -17.22
N PRO A 58 4.46 -2.87 -18.43
CA PRO A 58 5.50 -2.32 -19.30
C PRO A 58 5.14 -0.94 -19.87
N ILE A 59 3.88 -0.51 -19.78
CA ILE A 59 3.42 0.77 -20.32
C ILE A 59 4.03 1.98 -19.59
N TRP A 60 4.33 1.85 -18.29
CA TRP A 60 4.87 2.95 -17.48
C TRP A 60 6.16 3.53 -18.05
N LYS A 61 7.04 2.68 -18.60
CA LYS A 61 8.29 3.15 -19.20
C LYS A 61 8.04 4.09 -20.38
N TYR A 62 6.98 3.85 -21.15
CA TYR A 62 6.62 4.68 -22.29
C TYR A 62 5.96 5.98 -21.84
N ILE A 63 5.06 5.94 -20.85
CA ILE A 63 4.42 7.14 -20.28
C ILE A 63 5.48 8.10 -19.74
N VAL A 64 6.44 7.59 -18.96
CA VAL A 64 7.56 8.38 -18.40
C VAL A 64 8.46 8.93 -19.52
N SER A 65 8.86 8.10 -20.49
CA SER A 65 9.70 8.55 -21.61
C SER A 65 9.05 9.62 -22.49
N ASN A 66 7.72 9.70 -22.46
CA ASN A 66 6.96 10.69 -23.20
C ASN A 66 6.72 11.97 -22.40
N GLU A 67 7.17 12.08 -21.15
CA GLU A 67 7.01 13.28 -20.32
C GLU A 67 5.54 13.72 -20.21
N ALA A 68 4.63 12.78 -19.91
CA ALA A 68 3.22 13.11 -19.71
C ALA A 68 3.05 14.05 -18.50
N ASP A 69 2.30 15.15 -18.68
CA ASP A 69 1.97 16.10 -17.62
C ASP A 69 0.90 15.55 -16.67
N LEU A 70 0.02 14.69 -17.20
CA LEU A 70 -1.10 14.09 -16.49
C LEU A 70 -1.37 12.69 -17.03
N TRP A 71 -1.66 11.75 -16.12
CA TRP A 71 -2.20 10.43 -16.42
C TRP A 71 -3.68 10.36 -16.00
N ILE A 72 -4.53 9.79 -16.86
CA ILE A 72 -5.95 9.57 -16.58
C ILE A 72 -6.29 8.08 -16.71
N TRP A 73 -6.82 7.49 -15.65
CA TRP A 73 -7.43 6.17 -15.70
C TRP A 73 -8.84 6.26 -16.27
N LEU A 74 -9.15 5.41 -17.25
CA LEU A 74 -10.47 5.33 -17.87
C LEU A 74 -11.36 4.23 -17.26
N GLY A 75 -10.85 3.47 -16.28
CA GLY A 75 -11.55 2.37 -15.61
C GLY A 75 -10.84 1.03 -15.78
N ASP A 76 -11.49 -0.02 -15.27
CA ASP A 76 -11.05 -1.43 -15.35
C ASP A 76 -9.59 -1.61 -14.90
N MET A 77 -9.33 -1.32 -13.62
CA MET A 77 -8.08 -1.71 -12.96
C MET A 77 -8.21 -3.18 -12.56
#